data_AF-A0A8T0NNG3-F1
#
_entry.id   AF-A0A8T0NNG3-F1
#
_cell.length_a   1.000
_cell.length_b   1.000
_cell.length_c   1.000
_cell.angle_alpha   90.00
_cell.angle_beta   90.00
_cell.angle_gamma   90.00
#
_symmetry.space_group_name_H-M   'P 1'
#
loop_
_entity.id
_entity.type
_entity.pdbx_description
1 polymer ?
#
loop_
_entity_poly.entity_id
_entity_poly.type
_entity_poly.pdbx_seq_one_letter_code
_entity_poly.pdbx_strand_id
1 'polypeptide(L)'
;MWEKMATCIRKVASEVFGMTRGGGCKTKDTWWWNEDVQRAIKEKKECYKRLFLDRSADNIEKYKVPKKIAKRAVSEAKGRAYEDMYQRLNTKEGEKDIYRMARVRERKTRDFSQVKCIKDDMDQLLVKEDEISCESDLDGKSILTDCITGIMRIQLFSWTTLLMTPTGAL
;
A
#
# COMPACT_ATOMS: atom_id res chain seq x y z
N MET A 1 -28.91 -11.00 8.99
CA MET A 1 -29.32 -10.64 7.61
C MET A 1 -28.12 -10.25 6.75
N TRP A 2 -27.29 -9.30 7.18
CA TRP A 2 -26.08 -8.83 6.48
C TRP A 2 -25.05 -9.94 6.12
N GLU A 3 -24.79 -10.87 7.04
CA GLU A 3 -23.92 -12.04 6.85
C GLU A 3 -24.24 -12.86 5.58
N LYS A 4 -25.54 -13.09 5.31
CA LYS A 4 -25.99 -13.88 4.16
C LYS A 4 -25.72 -13.14 2.85
N MET A 5 -26.02 -11.84 2.81
CA MET A 5 -25.77 -10.98 1.65
C MET A 5 -24.27 -10.85 1.35
N ALA A 6 -23.45 -10.57 2.36
CA ALA A 6 -22.00 -10.48 2.22
C ALA A 6 -21.37 -11.79 1.73
N THR A 7 -21.96 -12.93 2.08
CA THR A 7 -21.50 -14.24 1.60
C THR A 7 -21.87 -14.47 0.15
N CYS A 8 -23.08 -14.06 -0.27
CA CYS A 8 -23.53 -14.15 -1.65
C CYS A 8 -22.65 -13.30 -2.58
N ILE A 9 -22.38 -12.04 -2.20
CA ILE A 9 -21.52 -11.12 -2.97
C ILE A 9 -20.09 -11.66 -3.08
N ARG A 10 -19.50 -12.16 -1.98
CA ARG A 10 -18.15 -12.74 -2.01
C ARG A 10 -18.08 -13.98 -2.90
N LYS A 11 -19.13 -14.80 -2.94
CA LYS A 11 -19.19 -16.01 -3.76
C LYS A 11 -19.20 -15.66 -5.25
N VAL A 12 -20.12 -14.77 -5.66
CA VAL A 12 -20.20 -14.30 -7.06
C VAL A 12 -18.89 -13.62 -7.47
N ALA A 13 -18.35 -12.75 -6.63
CA ALA A 13 -17.07 -12.10 -6.91
C ALA A 13 -15.91 -13.10 -7.04
N SER A 14 -15.92 -14.19 -6.25
CA SER A 14 -14.86 -15.22 -6.31
C SER A 14 -14.97 -16.11 -7.54
N GLU A 15 -16.19 -16.34 -8.04
CA GLU A 15 -16.45 -17.10 -9.27
C GLU A 15 -16.06 -16.28 -10.52
N VAL A 16 -16.44 -15.00 -10.57
CA VAL A 16 -16.16 -14.13 -11.73
C VAL A 16 -14.71 -13.66 -11.78
N PHE A 17 -14.15 -13.18 -10.66
CA PHE A 17 -12.80 -12.58 -10.64
C PHE A 17 -11.72 -13.57 -10.22
N GLY A 18 -12.09 -14.79 -9.81
CA GLY A 18 -11.20 -15.73 -9.16
C GLY A 18 -10.75 -15.26 -7.76
N MET A 19 -10.20 -16.18 -6.97
CA MET A 19 -9.52 -15.82 -5.72
C MET A 19 -8.03 -15.66 -5.97
N THR A 20 -7.53 -14.43 -5.96
CA THR A 20 -6.09 -14.23 -5.79
C THR A 20 -5.71 -14.72 -4.41
N ARG A 21 -4.89 -15.79 -4.32
CA ARG A 21 -4.16 -16.11 -3.09
C ARG A 21 -3.35 -14.86 -2.76
N GLY A 22 -3.80 -14.13 -1.74
CA GLY A 22 -3.25 -12.84 -1.37
C GLY A 22 -1.73 -12.92 -1.43
N GLY A 23 -1.12 -12.04 -2.21
CA GLY A 23 0.32 -12.05 -2.45
C GLY A 23 1.01 -12.24 -1.11
N GLY A 24 1.68 -13.38 -0.95
CA GLY A 24 2.24 -13.80 0.33
C GLY A 24 2.99 -12.62 0.90
N CYS A 25 2.59 -12.19 2.11
CA CYS A 25 3.17 -11.05 2.81
C CYS A 25 4.66 -11.05 2.52
N LYS A 26 5.11 -10.14 1.64
CA LYS A 26 6.53 -10.06 1.24
C LYS A 26 7.26 -10.05 2.56
N THR A 27 8.03 -11.12 2.83
CA THR A 27 8.69 -11.36 4.12
C THR A 27 9.23 -10.03 4.58
N LYS A 28 8.56 -9.43 5.58
CA LYS A 28 8.84 -8.05 5.99
C LYS A 28 10.27 -8.04 6.46
N ASP A 29 11.18 -7.60 5.59
CA ASP A 29 12.62 -7.47 5.78
C ASP A 29 13.03 -7.60 7.26
N THR A 30 13.15 -8.86 7.74
CA THR A 30 13.28 -9.21 9.18
C THR A 30 14.70 -9.05 9.70
N TRP A 31 15.62 -8.70 8.81
CA TRP A 31 17.06 -8.69 9.06
C TRP A 31 17.53 -7.65 10.11
N TRP A 32 16.71 -6.65 10.43
CA TRP A 32 16.95 -5.68 11.52
C TRP A 32 16.02 -5.87 12.73
N TRP A 33 15.25 -6.96 12.77
CA TRP A 33 14.26 -7.21 13.80
C TRP A 33 14.89 -7.86 15.04
N ASN A 34 15.08 -7.07 16.09
CA ASN A 34 15.70 -7.51 17.35
C ASN A 34 14.68 -7.59 18.50
N GLU A 35 15.00 -8.36 19.55
CA GLU A 35 14.20 -8.46 20.78
C GLU A 35 13.98 -7.09 21.44
N ASP A 36 15.00 -6.23 21.44
CA ASP A 36 14.91 -4.87 21.96
C ASP A 36 13.87 -4.03 21.19
N VAL A 37 13.80 -4.21 19.87
CA VAL A 37 12.83 -3.52 19.00
C VAL A 37 11.44 -4.04 19.29
N GLN A 38 11.28 -5.36 19.49
CA GLN A 38 10.00 -5.96 19.86
C GLN A 38 9.51 -5.44 21.20
N ARG A 39 10.38 -5.41 22.22
CA ARG A 39 10.07 -4.92 23.57
C ARG A 39 9.64 -3.45 23.52
N ALA A 40 10.43 -2.58 22.88
CA ALA A 40 10.11 -1.16 22.77
C ALA A 40 8.80 -0.90 21.99
N ILE A 41 8.51 -1.68 20.94
CA ILE A 41 7.24 -1.57 20.20
C ILE A 41 6.07 -2.07 21.05
N LYS A 42 6.25 -3.13 21.83
CA LYS A 42 5.22 -3.67 22.74
C LYS A 42 4.85 -2.63 23.80
N GLU A 43 5.85 -2.05 24.46
CA GLU A 43 5.65 -0.98 25.45
C GLU A 43 4.96 0.25 24.83
N LYS A 44 5.40 0.69 23.66
CA LYS A 44 4.74 1.76 22.91
C LYS A 44 3.27 1.44 22.65
N LYS A 45 2.95 0.21 22.25
CA LYS A 45 1.57 -0.23 21.97
C LYS A 45 0.73 -0.25 23.25
N GLU A 46 1.28 -0.71 24.37
CA GLU A 46 0.58 -0.71 25.66
C GLU A 46 0.24 0.70 26.13
N CYS A 47 1.18 1.64 26.03
CA CYS A 47 0.93 3.04 26.34
C CYS A 47 -0.09 3.67 25.36
N TYR A 48 -0.05 3.29 24.08
CA TYR A 48 -1.04 3.76 23.10
C TYR A 48 -2.45 3.26 23.42
N LYS A 49 -2.61 2.01 23.89
CA LYS A 49 -3.92 1.50 24.35
C LYS A 49 -4.48 2.33 25.50
N ARG A 50 -3.64 2.68 26.49
CA ARG A 50 -4.05 3.54 27.62
C ARG A 50 -4.45 4.93 27.15
N LEU A 51 -3.65 5.53 26.26
CA LEU A 51 -3.97 6.83 25.65
C LEU A 51 -5.26 6.82 24.82
N PHE A 52 -5.56 5.70 24.16
CA PHE A 52 -6.77 5.56 23.37
C PHE A 52 -8.02 5.47 24.24
N LEU A 53 -7.94 4.81 25.40
CA LEU A 53 -9.04 4.71 26.36
C LEU A 53 -9.28 6.03 27.08
N ASP A 54 -8.22 6.70 27.51
CA ASP A 54 -8.29 7.97 28.22
C ASP A 54 -7.25 8.95 27.65
N ARG A 55 -7.76 10.02 27.04
CA ARG A 55 -6.97 11.07 26.39
C ARG A 55 -6.51 12.16 27.36
N SER A 56 -6.40 11.83 28.64
CA SER A 56 -5.78 12.68 29.67
C SER A 56 -4.35 13.12 29.30
N ALA A 57 -3.97 14.32 29.75
CA ALA A 57 -2.63 14.89 29.58
C ALA A 57 -1.52 13.97 30.10
N ASP A 58 -1.77 13.27 31.21
CA ASP A 58 -0.81 12.33 31.81
C ASP A 58 -0.52 11.15 30.88
N ASN A 59 -1.54 10.61 30.21
CA ASN A 59 -1.38 9.49 29.28
C ASN A 59 -0.67 9.94 27.99
N ILE A 60 -0.87 11.19 27.57
CA ILE A 60 -0.15 11.80 26.45
C ILE A 60 1.35 11.86 26.79
N GLU A 61 1.72 12.39 27.96
CA GLU A 61 3.12 12.46 28.40
C GLU A 61 3.74 11.06 28.54
N LYS A 62 3.04 10.13 29.19
CA LYS A 62 3.48 8.73 29.36
C LYS A 62 3.70 8.02 28.02
N TYR A 63 2.96 8.38 26.96
CA TYR A 63 3.16 7.81 25.63
C TYR A 63 4.36 8.39 24.87
N LYS A 64 4.74 9.66 25.11
CA LYS A 64 5.86 10.31 24.38
C LYS A 64 7.18 9.57 24.59
N VAL A 65 7.45 9.10 25.80
CA VAL A 65 8.71 8.43 26.14
C VAL A 65 8.86 7.08 25.40
N PRO A 66 7.95 6.10 25.52
CA PRO A 66 8.02 4.85 24.76
C PRO A 66 7.96 5.05 23.24
N LYS A 67 7.25 6.07 22.76
CA LYS A 67 7.26 6.42 21.33
C LYS A 67 8.67 6.80 20.86
N LYS A 68 9.40 7.62 21.64
CA LYS A 68 10.79 8.01 21.34
C LYS A 68 11.73 6.80 21.43
N ILE A 69 11.59 5.98 22.48
CA ILE A 69 12.41 4.77 22.68
C ILE A 69 12.21 3.80 21.52
N ALA A 70 10.97 3.51 21.13
CA ALA A 70 10.69 2.64 19.98
C ALA A 70 11.29 3.19 18.68
N LYS A 71 11.19 4.50 18.44
CA LYS A 71 11.80 5.13 17.26
C LYS A 71 13.33 4.99 17.28
N ARG A 72 13.95 5.20 18.44
CA ARG A 72 15.40 5.07 18.64
C ARG A 72 15.85 3.63 18.43
N ALA A 73 15.21 2.66 19.07
CA ALA A 73 15.54 1.23 18.94
C ALA A 73 15.43 0.75 17.48
N VAL A 74 14.38 1.16 16.76
CA VAL A 74 14.24 0.84 15.32
C VAL A 74 15.36 1.49 14.50
N SER A 75 15.71 2.74 14.78
CA SER A 75 16.78 3.45 14.07
C SER A 75 18.14 2.80 14.32
N GLU A 76 18.45 2.44 15.56
CA GLU A 76 19.71 1.77 15.94
C GLU A 76 19.81 0.38 15.33
N ALA A 77 18.74 -0.42 15.39
CA ALA A 77 18.73 -1.75 14.79
C ALA A 77 18.92 -1.70 13.27
N LYS A 78 18.25 -0.76 12.59
CA LYS A 78 18.47 -0.53 11.16
C LYS A 78 19.88 -0.04 10.87
N GLY A 79 20.40 0.90 11.67
CA GLY A 79 21.77 1.41 11.52
C GLY A 79 22.80 0.29 11.62
N ARG A 80 22.70 -0.57 12.64
CA ARG A 80 23.58 -1.75 12.78
C ARG A 80 23.49 -2.70 11.60
N ALA A 81 22.28 -2.98 11.13
CA ALA A 81 22.09 -3.87 10.01
C ALA A 81 22.70 -3.29 8.73
N TYR A 82 22.50 -1.99 8.45
CA TYR A 82 23.14 -1.32 7.32
C TYR A 82 24.66 -1.29 7.44
N GLU A 83 25.20 -1.04 8.62
CA GLU A 83 26.65 -1.06 8.85
C GLU A 83 27.24 -2.45 8.53
N ASP A 84 26.65 -3.53 9.06
CA ASP A 84 27.06 -4.90 8.75
C ASP A 84 26.98 -5.21 7.25
N MET A 85 25.93 -4.75 6.58
CA MET A 85 25.80 -4.86 5.14
C MET A 85 26.95 -4.14 4.42
N TYR A 86 27.27 -2.90 4.78
CA TYR A 86 28.34 -2.13 4.14
C TYR A 86 29.71 -2.77 4.37
N GLN A 87 29.97 -3.30 5.57
CA GLN A 87 31.18 -4.07 5.87
C GLN A 87 31.32 -5.27 4.92
N ARG A 88 30.24 -6.02 4.69
CA ARG A 88 30.23 -7.15 3.75
C ARG A 88 30.43 -6.73 2.30
N LEU A 89 29.89 -5.57 1.88
CA LEU A 89 30.08 -5.06 0.53
C LEU A 89 31.54 -4.71 0.20
N ASN A 90 32.36 -4.44 1.21
CA ASN A 90 33.80 -4.20 1.03
C ASN A 90 34.60 -5.49 0.76
N THR A 91 34.00 -6.68 0.90
CA THR A 91 34.65 -7.96 0.58
C THR A 91 34.28 -8.45 -0.82
N LYS A 92 35.09 -9.35 -1.40
CA LYS A 92 34.85 -9.88 -2.75
C LYS A 92 33.53 -10.67 -2.84
N GLU A 93 33.06 -11.22 -1.74
CA GLU A 93 31.79 -11.94 -1.63
C GLU A 93 30.58 -10.98 -1.64
N GLY A 94 30.76 -9.74 -1.17
CA GLY A 94 29.72 -8.71 -1.10
C GLY A 94 29.32 -8.12 -2.45
N GLU A 95 30.15 -8.24 -3.48
CA GLU A 95 29.83 -7.72 -4.82
C GLU A 95 28.50 -8.30 -5.35
N LYS A 96 28.25 -9.60 -5.11
CA LYS A 96 27.01 -10.28 -5.48
C LYS A 96 25.77 -9.73 -4.75
N ASP A 97 25.96 -9.21 -3.53
CA ASP A 97 24.87 -8.65 -2.73
C ASP A 97 24.37 -7.32 -3.34
N ILE A 98 25.24 -6.54 -3.98
CA ILE A 98 24.88 -5.31 -4.71
C ILE A 98 23.91 -5.62 -5.86
N TYR A 99 24.27 -6.58 -6.71
CA TYR A 99 23.43 -7.00 -7.83
C TYR A 99 22.08 -7.55 -7.34
N ARG A 100 22.08 -8.32 -6.25
CA ARG A 100 20.84 -8.80 -5.62
C ARG A 100 19.95 -7.65 -5.15
N MET A 101 20.52 -6.64 -4.49
CA MET A 101 19.77 -5.45 -4.06
C MET A 101 19.20 -4.66 -5.23
N ALA A 102 19.98 -4.46 -6.28
CA ALA A 102 19.54 -3.79 -7.52
C ALA A 102 18.33 -4.52 -8.12
N ARG A 103 18.40 -5.87 -8.23
CA ARG A 103 17.28 -6.70 -8.70
C ARG A 103 16.05 -6.63 -7.80
N VAL A 104 16.22 -6.58 -6.47
CA VAL A 104 15.08 -6.41 -5.54
C VAL A 104 14.41 -5.05 -5.74
N ARG A 105 15.19 -3.97 -5.91
CA ARG A 105 14.65 -2.62 -6.18
C ARG A 105 13.90 -2.59 -7.50
N GLU A 106 14.50 -3.13 -8.57
CA GLU A 106 13.88 -3.26 -9.88
C GLU A 106 12.54 -4.03 -9.81
N ARG A 107 12.49 -5.13 -9.07
CA ARG A 107 11.22 -5.87 -8.87
C ARG A 107 10.18 -5.12 -8.04
N LYS A 108 10.58 -4.22 -7.15
CA LYS A 108 9.66 -3.41 -6.34
C LYS A 108 9.01 -2.28 -7.15
N THR A 109 9.68 -1.77 -8.20
CA THR A 109 9.15 -0.73 -9.09
C THR A 109 8.34 -1.28 -10.27
N ARG A 110 8.33 -2.59 -10.47
CA ARG A 110 7.47 -3.22 -11.48
C ARG A 110 6.03 -3.31 -10.93
N ASP A 111 5.10 -2.58 -11.54
CA ASP A 111 3.66 -2.68 -11.23
C ASP A 111 3.10 -4.06 -11.55
N PHE A 112 3.66 -4.74 -12.55
CA PHE A 112 3.36 -6.13 -12.90
C PHE A 112 4.64 -6.97 -12.80
N SER A 113 4.70 -7.89 -11.82
CA SER A 113 5.81 -8.84 -11.72
C SER A 113 5.74 -9.94 -12.79
N GLN A 114 4.54 -10.17 -13.32
CA GLN A 114 4.22 -10.99 -14.47
C GLN A 114 3.12 -10.25 -15.23
N VAL A 115 3.31 -9.99 -16.53
CA VAL A 115 2.19 -9.64 -17.40
C VAL A 115 1.29 -10.88 -17.42
N LYS A 116 0.15 -10.84 -16.73
CA LYS A 116 -0.89 -11.85 -16.93
C LYS A 116 -1.51 -11.53 -18.27
N CYS A 117 -1.05 -12.19 -19.31
CA CYS A 117 -1.73 -12.14 -20.57
C CYS A 117 -3.16 -12.66 -20.36
N ILE A 118 -4.14 -11.92 -20.85
CA ILE A 118 -5.52 -12.40 -20.88
C ILE A 118 -5.53 -13.54 -21.90
N LYS A 119 -5.96 -14.71 -21.44
CA LYS A 119 -6.14 -15.89 -22.28
C LYS A 119 -7.63 -16.14 -22.45
N ASP A 120 -8.02 -16.68 -23.60
CA ASP A 120 -9.37 -17.18 -23.80
C ASP A 120 -9.59 -18.52 -23.06
N ASP A 121 -10.81 -19.06 -23.15
CA ASP A 121 -11.19 -20.34 -22.55
C ASP A 121 -10.41 -21.54 -23.16
N MET A 122 -9.74 -21.34 -24.29
CA MET A 122 -8.87 -22.29 -25.00
C MET A 122 -7.38 -22.07 -24.70
N ASP A 123 -7.06 -21.26 -23.69
CA ASP A 123 -5.70 -20.92 -23.22
C ASP A 123 -4.84 -20.20 -24.29
N GLN A 124 -5.48 -19.60 -25.31
CA GLN A 124 -4.82 -18.86 -26.39
C GLN A 124 -4.64 -17.38 -26.02
N LEU A 125 -3.49 -16.80 -26.39
CA LEU A 125 -3.16 -15.40 -26.08
C LEU A 125 -3.93 -14.44 -26.99
N LEU A 126 -4.76 -13.58 -26.41
CA LEU A 126 -5.46 -12.53 -27.15
C LEU A 126 -4.47 -11.39 -27.44
N VAL A 127 -4.07 -11.27 -28.70
CA VAL A 127 -3.06 -10.28 -29.18
C VAL A 127 -3.71 -9.14 -29.96
N LYS A 128 -4.97 -9.29 -30.40
CA LYS A 128 -5.66 -8.33 -31.25
C LYS A 128 -6.77 -7.59 -30.49
N GLU A 129 -6.86 -6.29 -30.74
CA GLU A 129 -7.83 -5.38 -30.11
C GLU A 129 -9.30 -5.79 -30.39
N ASP A 130 -9.53 -6.44 -31.55
CA ASP A 130 -10.86 -6.89 -32.00
C ASP A 130 -11.40 -8.11 -31.24
N GLU A 131 -10.55 -8.85 -30.50
CA GLU A 131 -10.94 -10.03 -29.72
C GLU A 131 -11.24 -9.70 -28.25
N ILE A 132 -10.91 -8.49 -27.80
CA ILE A 132 -11.32 -7.94 -26.50
C ILE A 132 -12.67 -7.22 -26.68
N SER A 133 -13.58 -7.82 -27.43
CA SER A 133 -14.96 -7.36 -27.46
C SER A 133 -15.68 -8.04 -26.30
N CYS A 134 -15.79 -7.31 -25.19
CA CYS A 134 -16.68 -7.71 -24.11
C CYS A 134 -18.09 -7.85 -24.70
N GLU A 135 -18.57 -9.09 -24.80
CA GLU A 135 -19.97 -9.39 -25.04
C GLU A 135 -20.76 -8.69 -23.93
N SER A 136 -21.39 -7.58 -24.32
CA SER A 136 -22.03 -6.64 -23.41
C SER A 136 -23.51 -6.94 -23.38
N ASP A 137 -23.86 -7.99 -22.64
CA ASP A 137 -25.24 -8.23 -22.22
C ASP A 137 -25.57 -7.33 -21.01
N LEU A 138 -26.34 -6.29 -21.34
CA LEU A 138 -27.32 -5.52 -20.55
C LEU A 138 -27.46 -5.99 -19.09
N ASP A 139 -27.02 -5.26 -18.06
CA ASP A 139 -27.84 -4.27 -17.33
C ASP A 139 -27.00 -3.53 -16.26
N GLY A 140 -26.13 -2.61 -16.66
CA GLY A 140 -25.28 -1.87 -15.69
C GLY A 140 -24.91 -0.43 -16.08
N LYS A 141 -25.47 0.09 -17.18
CA LYS A 141 -25.11 1.42 -17.71
C LYS A 141 -25.76 2.60 -16.98
N SER A 142 -26.66 2.39 -16.02
CA SER A 142 -27.35 3.49 -15.32
C SER A 142 -26.65 3.98 -14.05
N ILE A 143 -25.68 3.26 -13.48
CA ILE A 143 -25.10 3.60 -12.15
C ILE A 143 -23.73 4.30 -12.25
N LEU A 144 -22.98 4.06 -13.33
CA LEU A 144 -21.62 4.62 -13.48
C LEU A 144 -21.63 6.03 -14.11
N THR A 145 -22.60 6.31 -14.97
CA THR A 145 -22.76 7.63 -15.61
C THR A 145 -23.17 8.70 -14.60
N ASP A 146 -23.99 8.37 -13.59
CA ASP A 146 -24.35 9.30 -12.51
C ASP A 146 -23.15 9.61 -11.59
N CYS A 147 -22.26 8.65 -11.35
CA CYS A 147 -21.03 8.87 -10.57
C CYS A 147 -20.02 9.78 -11.29
N ILE A 148 -19.84 9.61 -12.60
CA ILE A 148 -18.88 10.44 -13.38
C ILE A 148 -19.43 11.86 -13.56
N THR A 149 -20.73 12.02 -13.83
CA THR A 149 -21.37 13.33 -13.98
C THR A 149 -21.47 14.09 -12.64
N GLY A 150 -21.62 13.37 -11.51
CA GLY A 150 -21.57 13.94 -10.17
C GLY A 150 -20.18 14.42 -9.74
N ILE A 151 -19.12 13.68 -10.09
CA ILE A 151 -17.73 14.04 -9.73
C ILE A 151 -17.25 15.28 -10.50
N MET A 152 -17.60 15.45 -11.78
CA MET A 152 -17.23 16.66 -12.53
C MET A 152 -17.92 17.93 -12.02
N ARG A 153 -19.15 17.84 -11.48
CA ARG A 153 -19.89 19.01 -10.97
C ARG A 153 -19.32 19.57 -9.67
N ILE A 154 -18.63 18.76 -8.86
CA ILE A 154 -17.99 19.20 -7.61
C ILE A 154 -16.64 19.89 -7.88
N GLN A 155 -15.86 19.44 -8.88
CA GLN A 155 -14.57 20.07 -9.17
C GLN A 155 -14.68 21.42 -9.90
N LEU A 156 -15.73 21.65 -10.69
CA LEU A 156 -15.94 22.93 -11.38
C LEU A 156 -16.36 24.10 -10.46
N PHE A 157 -16.79 23.83 -9.21
CA PHE A 157 -17.18 24.88 -8.24
C PHE A 157 -16.03 25.39 -7.36
N SER A 158 -14.81 24.82 -7.45
CA SER A 158 -13.69 25.20 -6.59
C SER A 158 -12.62 26.07 -7.28
N TRP A 159 -12.64 26.25 -8.61
CA TRP A 159 -11.54 26.88 -9.36
C TRP A 159 -11.86 28.24 -10.00
N THR A 160 -13.00 28.86 -9.70
CA THR A 160 -13.35 30.21 -10.19
C THR A 160 -13.18 31.33 -9.15
N THR A 161 -12.33 31.17 -8.14
CA THR A 161 -12.05 32.25 -7.17
C THR A 161 -10.55 32.45 -6.90
N LEU A 162 -9.71 32.47 -7.95
CA LEU A 162 -8.37 33.02 -7.82
C LEU A 162 -7.78 33.52 -9.15
N LEU A 163 -8.50 34.39 -9.87
CA LEU A 163 -7.91 35.25 -10.90
C LEU A 163 -8.69 36.57 -10.92
N MET A 164 -8.22 37.56 -10.15
CA MET A 164 -8.36 39.00 -10.41
C MET A 164 -7.67 39.76 -9.27
N THR A 165 -6.35 39.94 -9.37
CA THR A 165 -5.67 41.11 -8.77
C THR A 165 -5.42 42.10 -9.89
N PRO A 166 -5.95 43.33 -9.83
CA PRO A 166 -5.47 44.42 -10.66
C PRO A 166 -4.45 45.26 -9.88
N THR A 167 -3.28 45.39 -10.47
CA THR A 167 -2.26 46.38 -10.14
C THR A 167 -2.71 47.75 -10.67
N GLY A 168 -2.84 48.73 -9.77
CA GLY A 168 -2.55 50.16 -9.99
C GLY A 168 -3.53 51.03 -10.80
N ALA A 169 -4.00 52.14 -10.19
CA ALA A 169 -3.90 53.52 -10.72
C ALA A 169 -4.76 54.51 -9.88
N LEU A 170 -4.05 55.31 -9.06
CA LEU A 170 -4.24 56.70 -8.59
C LEU A 170 -3.88 56.86 -7.11
#